data_AF-A0A5C9EDT6-F1
#
_entry.id   AF-A0A5C9EDT6-F1
#
_cell.length_a   1.000
_cell.length_b   1.000
_cell.length_c   1.000
_cell.angle_alpha   90.00
_cell.angle_beta   90.00
_cell.angle_gamma   90.00
#
_symmetry.space_group_name_H-M   'P 1'
#
loop_
_entity.id
_entity.type
_entity.pdbx_description
1 polymer ?
#
loop_
_entity_poly.entity_id
_entity_poly.type
_entity_poly.pdbx_seq_one_letter_code
_entity_poly.pdbx_strand_id
1 'polypeptide(L)'
;MSEEPQLPPLPAIGDILDRKDRFIQKVYSVIQCKECKNKHTRPFEKGDYTFKTLEDEKCEECGSKGNSLITEIYSEWIDPKEDKLIKI
;
A
#
# COMPACT_ATOMS: atom_id res chain seq x y z
N MET A 1 -39.61 -25.87 -28.85
CA MET A 1 -38.14 -25.91 -29.02
C MET A 1 -37.59 -24.98 -27.96
N SER A 2 -37.18 -25.51 -26.82
CA SER A 2 -36.58 -24.69 -25.76
C SER A 2 -35.12 -24.50 -26.14
N GLU A 3 -34.75 -23.27 -26.52
CA GLU A 3 -33.37 -22.95 -26.91
C GLU A 3 -32.43 -23.26 -25.75
N GLU A 4 -31.37 -24.00 -26.04
CA GLU A 4 -30.37 -24.40 -25.05
C GLU A 4 -29.66 -23.14 -24.51
N PRO A 5 -29.59 -22.94 -23.17
CA PRO A 5 -28.98 -21.74 -22.61
C PRO A 5 -27.48 -21.73 -22.93
N GLN A 6 -27.04 -20.74 -23.71
CA GLN A 6 -25.63 -20.58 -24.04
C GLN A 6 -24.87 -20.10 -22.80
N LEU A 7 -23.94 -20.92 -22.31
CA LEU A 7 -23.01 -20.51 -21.27
C LEU A 7 -21.97 -19.53 -21.85
N PRO A 8 -21.56 -18.51 -21.08
CA PRO A 8 -20.49 -17.62 -21.51
C PRO A 8 -19.18 -18.40 -21.70
N PRO A 9 -18.32 -17.98 -22.66
CA PRO A 9 -17.04 -18.64 -22.88
C PRO A 9 -16.17 -18.53 -21.62
N LEU A 10 -15.60 -19.64 -21.20
CA LEU A 10 -14.63 -19.66 -20.11
C LEU A 10 -13.34 -18.95 -20.55
N PRO A 11 -12.76 -18.07 -19.71
CA PRO A 11 -11.49 -17.42 -20.03
C PRO A 11 -10.36 -18.45 -20.09
N ALA A 12 -9.38 -18.22 -20.98
CA ALA A 12 -8.19 -19.08 -21.07
C ALA A 12 -7.27 -18.85 -19.87
N ILE A 13 -6.60 -19.90 -19.40
CA ILE A 13 -5.72 -19.87 -18.21
C ILE A 13 -4.59 -18.83 -18.36
N GLY A 14 -4.11 -18.59 -19.59
CA GLY A 14 -3.08 -17.58 -19.87
C GLY A 14 -3.52 -16.15 -19.59
N ASP A 15 -4.78 -15.80 -19.87
CA ASP A 15 -5.31 -14.45 -19.67
C ASP A 15 -5.40 -14.04 -18.18
N ILE A 16 -5.33 -15.02 -17.29
CA ILE A 16 -5.42 -14.86 -15.84
C ILE A 16 -4.03 -14.62 -15.23
N LEU A 17 -2.99 -15.26 -15.77
CA LEU A 17 -1.60 -15.10 -15.31
C LEU A 17 -1.05 -13.71 -15.68
N ASP A 18 -1.29 -13.26 -16.91
CA ASP A 18 -0.90 -11.92 -17.37
C ASP A 18 -1.54 -10.77 -16.57
N ARG A 19 -2.67 -11.01 -15.89
CA ARG A 19 -3.27 -10.02 -14.99
C ARG A 19 -2.52 -9.91 -13.68
N LYS A 20 -1.99 -11.02 -13.17
CA LYS A 20 -1.36 -11.09 -11.84
C LYS A 20 0.03 -10.47 -11.85
N ASP A 21 0.78 -10.64 -12.93
CA ASP A 21 2.11 -10.04 -13.13
C ASP A 21 2.10 -8.51 -13.23
N ARG A 22 0.91 -7.91 -13.44
CA ARG A 22 0.79 -6.45 -13.45
C ARG A 22 0.78 -5.85 -12.05
N PHE A 23 0.34 -6.56 -11.02
CA PHE A 23 0.16 -5.95 -9.70
C PHE A 23 1.52 -5.61 -9.06
N ILE A 24 1.69 -4.36 -8.66
CA ILE A 24 2.88 -3.90 -7.94
C ILE A 24 2.58 -3.96 -6.45
N GLN A 25 3.46 -4.59 -5.67
CA GLN A 25 3.36 -4.56 -4.22
C GLN A 25 3.89 -3.22 -3.70
N LYS A 26 3.02 -2.40 -3.12
CA LYS A 26 3.41 -1.17 -2.43
C LYS A 26 3.43 -1.45 -0.93
N VAL A 27 4.53 -1.10 -0.27
CA VAL A 27 4.71 -1.28 1.16
C VAL A 27 4.95 0.08 1.79
N TYR A 28 4.23 0.39 2.87
CA TYR A 28 4.33 1.66 3.58
C TYR A 28 4.29 1.45 5.09
N SER A 29 4.97 2.33 5.81
CA SER A 29 4.97 2.38 7.27
C SER A 29 4.14 3.56 7.76
N VAL A 30 3.36 3.34 8.81
CA VAL A 30 2.58 4.37 9.52
C VAL A 30 3.35 4.77 10.76
N ILE A 31 3.71 6.03 10.82
CA ILE A 31 4.47 6.61 11.90
C ILE A 31 3.56 7.48 12.73
N GLN A 32 3.70 7.39 14.05
CA GLN A 32 3.03 8.23 15.00
C GLN A 32 4.05 9.10 15.73
N CYS A 33 3.88 10.42 15.68
CA CYS A 33 4.66 11.32 16.52
C CYS A 33 4.29 11.14 18.00
N LYS A 34 5.26 10.99 18.90
CA LYS A 34 4.95 10.88 20.35
C LYS A 34 4.47 12.19 20.99
N GLU A 35 4.79 13.34 20.39
CA GLU A 35 4.41 14.65 20.96
C GLU A 35 2.98 15.06 20.59
N CYS A 36 2.68 15.20 19.30
CA CYS A 36 1.36 15.62 18.84
C CYS A 36 0.38 14.45 18.60
N LYS A 37 0.87 13.20 18.65
CA LYS A 37 0.11 11.96 18.38
C LYS A 37 -0.44 11.83 16.97
N ASN A 38 -0.13 12.76 16.06
CA ASN A 38 -0.52 12.65 14.66
C ASN A 38 0.19 11.47 14.01
N LYS A 39 -0.54 10.82 13.09
CA LYS A 39 -0.06 9.72 12.28
C LYS A 39 0.19 10.19 10.86
N HIS A 40 1.31 9.81 10.28
CA HIS A 40 1.64 10.04 8.87
C HIS A 40 2.16 8.76 8.23
N THR A 41 2.01 8.63 6.91
CA THR A 41 2.44 7.46 6.15
C THR A 41 3.71 7.78 5.37
N ARG A 42 4.67 6.85 5.36
CA ARG A 42 5.86 6.95 4.51
C ARG A 42 6.11 5.66 3.73
N PRO A 43 6.86 5.72 2.61
CA PRO A 43 7.35 4.52 1.95
C PRO A 43 8.15 3.65 2.90
N PHE A 44 7.95 2.33 2.85
CA PHE A 44 8.69 1.41 3.71
C PHE A 44 10.18 1.44 3.39
N GLU A 45 11.00 1.63 4.43
CA GLU A 45 12.46 1.55 4.34
C GLU A 45 12.99 0.24 4.92
N LYS A 46 14.08 -0.28 4.35
CA LYS A 46 14.71 -1.50 4.87
C LYS A 46 15.15 -1.29 6.32
N GLY A 47 14.70 -2.15 7.22
CA GLY A 47 14.95 -2.03 8.65
C GLY A 47 13.85 -1.29 9.41
N ASP A 48 12.71 -0.99 8.78
CA ASP A 48 11.49 -0.61 9.49
C ASP A 48 10.84 -1.83 10.15
N TYR A 49 10.46 -1.65 11.41
CA TYR A 49 9.72 -2.62 12.19
C TYR A 49 8.74 -1.89 13.11
N THR A 50 7.64 -2.54 13.45
CA THR A 50 6.64 -2.01 14.38
C THR A 50 7.27 -1.72 15.74
N PHE A 51 6.90 -0.61 16.36
CA PHE A 51 7.44 -0.06 17.60
C PHE A 51 8.89 0.43 17.54
N LYS A 52 9.48 0.55 16.35
CA LYS A 52 10.76 1.24 16.16
C LYS A 52 10.60 2.72 16.49
N THR A 53 11.52 3.25 17.31
CA THR A 53 11.61 4.69 17.57
C THR A 53 12.53 5.33 16.53
N LEU A 54 12.09 6.43 15.93
CA LEU A 54 12.82 7.21 14.94
C LEU A 54 13.30 8.52 15.60
N GLU A 55 14.62 8.69 15.65
CA GLU A 55 15.29 9.82 16.32
C GLU A 55 15.53 10.99 15.36
N ASP A 56 15.73 10.72 14.08
CA ASP A 56 16.07 11.73 13.07
C ASP A 56 14.86 12.29 12.30
N GLU A 57 13.67 11.71 12.49
CA GLU A 57 12.49 12.10 11.75
C GLU A 57 11.83 13.33 12.37
N LYS A 58 11.54 14.32 11.51
CA LYS A 58 10.82 15.53 11.89
C LYS A 58 9.33 15.33 11.62
N CYS A 59 8.49 15.59 12.62
CA CYS A 59 7.05 15.59 12.41
C CYS A 59 6.65 16.76 11.51
N GLU A 60 5.89 16.51 10.44
CA GLU A 60 5.40 17.55 9.53
C GLU A 60 4.40 18.51 10.21
N GLU A 61 3.66 18.00 11.19
CA GLU A 61 2.58 18.73 11.86
C GLU A 61 3.07 19.67 12.97
N CYS A 62 3.85 19.16 13.92
CA CYS A 62 4.34 19.96 15.06
C CYS A 62 5.80 20.40 14.92
N GLY A 63 6.50 19.94 13.89
CA GLY A 63 7.87 20.34 13.61
C GLY A 63 8.92 19.82 14.59
N SER A 64 8.52 19.02 15.59
CA SER A 64 9.46 18.44 16.55
C SER A 64 10.31 17.35 15.93
N LYS A 65 11.54 17.26 16.44
CA LYS A 65 12.57 16.34 15.95
C LYS A 65 12.75 15.22 16.97
N GLY A 66 12.66 14.00 16.47
CA GLY A 66 12.92 12.80 17.25
C GLY A 66 11.77 12.38 18.15
N ASN A 67 11.67 11.07 18.37
CA ASN A 67 10.62 10.38 19.10
C ASN A 67 9.35 10.07 18.28
N SER A 68 9.49 9.87 16.97
CA SER A 68 8.45 9.23 16.17
C SER A 68 8.47 7.72 16.37
N LEU A 69 7.31 7.05 16.29
CA LEU A 69 7.16 5.62 16.50
C LEU A 69 6.49 4.99 15.29
N ILE A 70 7.10 3.97 14.69
CA ILE A 70 6.40 3.17 13.67
C ILE A 70 5.33 2.34 14.39
N THR A 71 4.06 2.52 14.04
CA THR A 71 2.93 1.81 14.67
C THR A 71 2.45 0.64 13.83
N GLU A 72 2.32 0.85 12.53
CA GLU A 72 1.75 -0.13 11.59
C GLU A 72 2.63 -0.21 10.34
N ILE A 73 2.66 -1.38 9.70
CA ILE A 73 3.30 -1.59 8.40
C ILE A 73 2.31 -2.33 7.53
N TYR A 74 2.00 -1.78 6.36
CA TYR A 74 1.02 -2.32 5.43
C TYR A 74 1.67 -2.66 4.10
N SER A 75 1.12 -3.67 3.43
CA SER A 75 1.43 -3.99 2.04
C SER A 75 0.15 -4.15 1.25
N GLU A 76 0.07 -3.48 0.11
CA GLU A 76 -1.07 -3.52 -0.79
C GLU A 76 -0.61 -3.91 -2.20
N TRP A 77 -1.44 -4.69 -2.89
CA TRP A 77 -1.25 -5.03 -4.30
C TRP A 77 -2.04 -4.03 -5.13
N ILE A 78 -1.34 -3.21 -5.93
CA ILE A 78 -1.95 -2.14 -6.72
C ILE A 78 -1.90 -2.54 -8.19
N ASP A 79 -3.01 -2.39 -8.91
CA ASP A 79 -2.97 -2.46 -10.38
C ASP A 79 -2.32 -1.15 -10.91
N PRO A 80 -1.21 -1.22 -11.65
CA PRO A 80 -0.49 -0.03 -12.14
C PRO A 80 -1.33 0.88 -13.03
N LYS A 81 -2.50 0.42 -13.52
CA LYS A 81 -3.46 1.26 -14.23
C LYS A 81 -4.18 2.24 -13.29
N GLU A 82 -4.43 1.86 -12.04
CA GLU A 82 -5.11 2.70 -11.05
C GLU A 82 -4.19 3.78 -10.47
N ASP A 83 -2.89 3.48 -10.29
CA ASP A 83 -1.90 4.46 -9.77
C ASP A 83 -1.72 5.68 -10.69
N LYS A 84 -2.02 5.55 -11.99
CA LYS A 84 -1.98 6.68 -12.94
C LYS A 84 -3.18 7.62 -12.82
N LEU A 85 -4.31 7.16 -12.29
CA LEU A 85 -5.52 7.97 -12.14
C LEU A 85 -5.51 8.81 -10.86
N ILE A 86 -4.73 8.41 -9.84
CA ILE A 86 -4.63 9.09 -8.54
C ILE A 86 -3.59 10.24 -8.57
N LYS A 87 -2.71 10.28 -9.57
CA LYS A 87 -1.61 11.25 -9.71
C LYS A 87 -1.94 12.46 -10.61
N ILE A 88 -3.21 12.72 -10.91
CA ILE A 88 -3.69 13.86 -11.71
C ILE A 88 -4.48 14.81 -10.81
#